data_AF-A0A7X6WLD5-F1
#
_entry.id   AF-A0A7X6WLD5-F1
#
_cell.length_a   1.000
_cell.length_b   1.000
_cell.length_c   1.000
_cell.angle_alpha   90.00
_cell.angle_beta   90.00
_cell.angle_gamma   90.00
#
_symmetry.space_group_name_H-M   'P 1'
#
loop_
_entity.id
_entity.type
_entity.pdbx_description
1 polymer ?
#
loop_
_entity_poly.entity_id
_entity_poly.type
_entity_poly.pdbx_seq_one_letter_code
_entity_poly.pdbx_strand_id
1 'polypeptide(L)' 'MTLKSPAETQAEQSRVAVKIYGEEYVVRGTSSREHILNIAAQVDEKMSQISRRNPSLSTKKLAILTALN' A
#
# COMPACT_ATOMS: atom_id res chain seq x y z
N MET A 1 -2.29 -10.99 -40.63
CA MET A 1 -2.79 -9.80 -39.92
C MET A 1 -2.30 -9.88 -38.48
N THR A 2 -1.02 -9.58 -38.25
CA THR A 2 -0.41 -9.54 -36.92
C THR A 2 0.06 -8.12 -36.69
N LEU A 3 -0.75 -7.32 -36.02
CA LEU A 3 -0.27 -6.16 -35.29
C LEU A 3 -0.98 -6.14 -33.94
N LYS A 4 -0.09 -6.23 -32.95
CA LYS A 4 -0.24 -6.20 -31.51
C LYS A 4 -0.98 -4.93 -31.05
N SER A 5 -1.56 -5.01 -29.86
CA SER A 5 -2.00 -3.90 -28.99
C SER A 5 -3.43 -3.38 -29.22
N PRO A 6 -4.29 -3.61 -28.22
CA PRO A 6 -4.84 -2.48 -27.47
C PRO A 6 -4.64 -2.75 -25.97
N ALA A 7 -3.51 -2.30 -25.42
CA ALA A 7 -3.34 -2.16 -23.97
C ALA A 7 -3.20 -0.67 -23.60
N GLU A 8 -3.88 0.19 -24.36
CA GLU A 8 -4.19 1.54 -23.93
C GLU A 8 -5.64 1.52 -23.47
N THR A 9 -5.88 1.28 -22.19
CA THR A 9 -7.17 1.56 -21.58
C THR A 9 -6.95 2.10 -20.17
N GLN A 10 -6.90 3.43 -20.12
CA GLN A 10 -7.45 4.26 -19.04
C GLN A 10 -6.77 4.16 -17.67
N ALA A 11 -6.93 5.20 -16.86
CA ALA A 11 -6.65 5.16 -15.44
C ALA A 11 -7.62 4.16 -14.77
N GLU A 12 -7.40 2.85 -14.99
CA GLU A 12 -8.14 1.77 -14.39
C GLU A 12 -7.85 1.80 -12.90
N GLN A 13 -8.88 2.06 -12.10
CA GLN A 13 -8.82 1.94 -10.64
C GLN A 13 -8.36 0.52 -10.28
N SER A 14 -7.06 0.37 -10.13
CA SER A 14 -6.43 -0.89 -9.80
C SER A 14 -6.72 -1.17 -8.35
N ARG A 15 -7.56 -2.19 -8.11
CA ARG A 15 -7.81 -2.71 -6.77
C ARG A 15 -6.66 -3.62 -6.40
N VAL A 16 -5.83 -3.18 -5.47
CA VAL A 16 -4.69 -3.97 -4.98
C VAL A 16 -4.98 -4.34 -3.53
N ALA A 17 -5.09 -5.65 -3.29
CA ALA A 17 -5.07 -6.17 -1.94
C ALA A 17 -3.64 -6.14 -1.43
N VAL A 18 -3.41 -5.41 -0.34
CA VAL A 18 -2.13 -5.32 0.36
C VAL A 18 -2.33 -5.74 1.81
N LYS A 19 -1.30 -6.32 2.40
CA LYS A 19 -1.29 -6.70 3.81
C LYS A 19 -0.31 -5.79 4.53
N ILE A 20 -0.80 -5.03 5.49
CA ILE A 20 -0.01 -4.08 6.28
C ILE A 20 -0.17 -4.47 7.75
N TYR A 21 0.94 -4.79 8.42
CA TYR A 21 0.98 -5.13 9.84
C TYR A 21 0.00 -6.25 10.26
N GLY A 22 -0.18 -7.25 9.40
CA GLY A 22 -1.07 -8.39 9.65
C GLY A 22 -2.52 -8.19 9.22
N GLU A 23 -2.92 -6.96 8.91
CA GLU A 23 -4.26 -6.60 8.45
C GLU A 23 -4.30 -6.48 6.92
N GLU A 24 -5.37 -6.98 6.30
CA GLU A 24 -5.55 -6.94 4.84
C GLU A 24 -6.40 -5.73 4.45
N TYR A 25 -5.87 -4.91 3.53
CA TYR A 25 -6.51 -3.70 3.04
C TYR A 25 -6.61 -3.74 1.51
N VAL A 26 -7.78 -3.41 0.98
CA VAL A 26 -7.99 -3.28 -0.45
C VAL A 26 -7.87 -1.80 -0.83
N VAL A 27 -6.74 -1.43 -1.41
CA VAL A 27 -6.48 -0.07 -1.89
C VAL A 27 -6.98 0.05 -3.31
N ARG A 28 -7.85 1.03 -3.57
CA ARG A 28 -8.27 1.42 -4.92
C ARG A 28 -7.48 2.65 -5.32
N GLY A 29 -6.63 2.55 -6.33
CA GLY A 29 -5.82 3.67 -6.81
C GLY A 29 -5.76 3.71 -8.33
N THR A 30 -5.57 4.91 -8.88
CA THR A 30 -5.21 5.09 -10.30
C THR A 30 -3.71 4.85 -10.54
N SER A 31 -2.95 4.59 -9.48
CA SER A 31 -1.52 4.27 -9.52
C SER A 31 -1.27 2.79 -9.83
N SER A 32 -0.13 2.51 -10.45
CA SER A 32 0.31 1.15 -10.78
C SER A 32 0.40 0.24 -9.55
N ARG A 33 0.07 -1.04 -9.73
CA ARG A 33 0.13 -2.05 -8.67
C ARG A 33 1.47 -2.09 -7.94
N GLU A 34 2.57 -2.00 -8.69
CA GLU A 34 3.94 -1.98 -8.14
C GLU A 34 4.17 -0.81 -7.20
N HIS A 35 3.63 0.37 -7.53
CA HIS A 35 3.74 1.54 -6.67
C HIS A 35 2.98 1.34 -5.36
N ILE A 36 1.75 0.81 -5.42
CA ILE A 36 0.95 0.53 -4.22
C ILE A 36 1.64 -0.51 -3.33
N LEU A 37 2.24 -1.56 -3.92
CA LEU A 37 3.02 -2.56 -3.18
C LEU A 37 4.24 -1.95 -2.52
N ASN A 38 4.96 -1.07 -3.22
CA ASN A 38 6.11 -0.36 -2.66
C ASN A 38 5.71 0.53 -1.47
N ILE A 39 4.64 1.32 -1.61
CA ILE A 39 4.13 2.15 -0.51
C ILE A 39 3.67 1.28 0.66
N ALA A 40 2.97 0.17 0.42
CA ALA A 40 2.54 -0.76 1.47
C ALA A 40 3.75 -1.34 2.24
N ALA A 41 4.81 -1.74 1.54
CA ALA A 41 6.05 -2.20 2.17
C ALA A 41 6.72 -1.09 3.01
N GLN A 42 6.78 0.14 2.50
CA GLN A 42 7.33 1.27 3.25
C GLN A 42 6.52 1.59 4.51
N VAL A 43 5.19 1.52 4.43
CA VAL A 43 4.30 1.72 5.59
C VAL A 43 4.50 0.59 6.62
N ASP A 44 4.61 -0.66 6.18
CA ASP A 44 4.86 -1.81 7.05
C ASP A 44 6.19 -1.68 7.81
N GLU A 45 7.26 -1.29 7.10
CA GLU A 45 8.56 -1.05 7.74
C GLU A 45 8.52 0.12 8.73
N LYS A 46 7.92 1.26 8.36
CA LYS A 46 7.77 2.40 9.28
C LYS A 46 6.94 2.02 10.51
N MET A 47 5.85 1.29 10.32
CA MET A 47 5.05 0.75 11.41
C MET A 47 5.91 -0.11 12.34
N SER A 48 6.63 -1.10 11.81
CA SER A 48 7.53 -1.97 12.59
C SER A 48 8.60 -1.19 13.37
N GLN A 49 9.15 -0.11 12.78
CA GLN A 49 10.11 0.75 13.49
C GLN A 49 9.47 1.52 14.65
N ILE A 50 8.27 2.08 14.44
CA ILE A 50 7.56 2.85 15.46
C ILE A 50 7.08 1.92 16.58
N SER A 51 6.65 0.68 16.26
CA SER A 51 6.18 -0.27 17.27
C SER A 51 7.32 -0.73 18.19
N ARG A 52 8.52 -0.90 17.63
CA ARG A 52 9.73 -1.17 18.43
C ARG A 52 10.07 -0.04 19.39
N ARG A 53 9.87 1.22 18.98
CA ARG A 53 10.10 2.39 19.85
C ARG A 53 8.98 2.61 20.86
N ASN A 54 7.75 2.21 20.55
CA ASN A 54 6.56 2.46 21.35
C ASN A 54 5.66 1.21 21.41
N PRO A 55 6.04 0.19 22.21
CA PRO A 55 5.32 -1.08 22.27
C PRO A 55 3.90 -0.98 22.88
N SER A 56 3.54 0.15 23.49
CA SER A 56 2.25 0.41 24.11
C SER A 56 1.21 1.06 23.17
N LEU A 57 1.56 1.34 21.91
CA LEU A 57 0.63 1.94 20.95
C LEU A 57 -0.13 0.87 20.14
N SER A 58 -1.46 1.03 20.03
CA SER A 58 -2.28 0.21 19.15
C SER A 58 -1.90 0.43 17.67
N THR A 59 -1.98 -0.62 16.85
CA THR A 59 -1.66 -0.61 15.40
C THR A 59 -2.30 0.57 14.65
N LYS A 60 -3.53 0.95 14.99
CA LYS A 60 -4.20 2.12 14.39
C LYS A 60 -3.48 3.45 14.66
N LYS A 61 -3.00 3.66 15.89
CA LYS A 61 -2.25 4.89 16.26
C LYS A 61 -0.90 4.93 15.54
N LEU A 62 -0.26 3.78 15.42
CA LEU A 62 0.96 3.58 14.64
C LEU A 62 0.77 3.97 13.16
N ALA A 63 -0.35 3.54 12.56
CA ALA A 63 -0.73 3.86 11.19
C ALA A 63 -0.89 5.36 10.99
N ILE A 64 -1.59 6.02 11.91
CA ILE A 64 -1.82 7.46 11.87
C ILE A 64 -0.48 8.20 11.99
N LEU A 65 0.40 7.82 12.92
CA LEU A 65 1.74 8.41 13.05
C LEU A 65 2.59 8.19 11.79
N THR A 66 2.47 7.04 11.15
CA THR A 66 3.17 6.72 9.90
C THR A 66 2.66 7.54 8.72
N ALA A 67 1.34 7.76 8.64
CA ALA A 67 0.72 8.56 7.58
C ALA A 67 1.00 10.05 7.72
N LEU A 68 1.26 10.53 8.95
CA LEU A 68 1.62 11.92 9.24
C LEU A 68 3.11 12.23 8.98
N ASN A 69 3.95 11.23 8.69
CA ASN A 69 5.41 11.36 8.62
C ASN A 69 5.97 11.06 7.21
#